data_AF-A0A3S9PC83-F1
#
_entry.id   AF-A0A3S9PC83-F1
#
_cell.length_a   1.000
_cell.length_b   1.000
_cell.length_c   1.000
_cell.angle_alpha   90.00
_cell.angle_beta   90.00
_cell.angle_gamma   90.00
#
_symmetry.space_group_name_H-M   'P 1'
#
loop_
_entity.id
_entity.type
_entity.pdbx_description
1 polymer ?
#
loop_
_entity_poly.entity_id
_entity_poly.type
_entity_poly.pdbx_seq_one_letter_code
_entity_poly.pdbx_strand_id
1 'polypeptide(L)'
;MLYAFGFERIGVVASDLYFIDPQPIPGQEGAERGVRLEVRLLRPGPLTGTIYAARPIVVDRPLWRADLLESADGPAGSLDRAHHHPRFDGWDPGARVFDEKLSAAPLEWVAGKLADLDALLAEAKVGRDEAGPHDAAELRNATPDIMAAVRKLLDGVAKGELARPPAGENLTSARVSWL
;
A
#
# COMPACT_ATOMS: atom_id res chain seq x y z
N MET A 1 -2.47 9.03 7.99
CA MET A 1 -1.70 9.96 7.14
C MET A 1 -1.52 9.31 5.77
N LEU A 2 -1.80 10.02 4.68
CA LEU A 2 -1.70 9.49 3.31
C LEU A 2 -0.54 10.16 2.56
N TYR A 3 0.29 9.35 1.91
CA TYR A 3 1.21 9.76 0.86
C TYR A 3 0.72 9.24 -0.49
N ALA A 4 0.82 10.07 -1.52
CA ALA A 4 0.50 9.70 -2.90
C ALA A 4 1.59 10.21 -3.84
N PHE A 5 2.15 9.32 -4.64
CA PHE A 5 3.11 9.59 -5.70
C PHE A 5 2.43 9.26 -7.01
N GLY A 6 2.36 10.22 -7.93
CA GLY A 6 1.67 10.07 -9.21
C GLY A 6 2.62 10.21 -10.37
N PHE A 7 2.46 9.33 -11.36
CA PHE A 7 3.18 9.31 -12.63
C PHE A 7 2.18 9.60 -13.76
N GLU A 8 2.41 9.06 -14.96
CA GLU A 8 1.53 9.24 -16.11
C GLU A 8 0.19 8.51 -15.93
N ARG A 9 0.22 7.19 -15.69
CA ARG A 9 -0.97 6.35 -15.49
C ARG A 9 -0.91 5.48 -14.25
N ILE A 10 0.22 5.45 -13.56
CA ILE A 10 0.42 4.71 -12.33
C ILE A 10 0.55 5.70 -11.16
N GLY A 11 0.06 5.28 -10.00
CA GLY A 11 0.32 5.94 -8.73
C GLY A 11 0.71 4.94 -7.66
N VAL A 12 1.47 5.40 -6.68
CA VAL A 12 1.75 4.67 -5.44
C VAL A 12 1.18 5.44 -4.27
N VAL A 13 0.32 4.80 -3.49
CA VAL A 13 -0.23 5.36 -2.26
C VAL A 13 0.23 4.57 -1.05
N ALA A 14 0.50 5.26 0.04
CA ALA A 14 0.87 4.64 1.30
C ALA A 14 0.19 5.34 2.48
N SER A 15 -0.33 4.57 3.43
CA SER A 15 -0.92 5.08 4.66
C SER A 15 -0.63 4.14 5.82
N ASP A 16 -0.57 4.69 7.03
CA ASP A 16 -0.68 3.90 8.24
C ASP A 16 -2.03 3.19 8.31
N LEU A 17 -2.07 2.02 8.93
CA LEU A 17 -3.23 1.17 9.05
C LEU A 17 -3.28 0.54 10.44
N TYR A 18 -4.43 0.66 11.10
CA TYR A 18 -4.84 -0.23 12.19
C TYR A 18 -5.98 -1.12 11.70
N PHE A 19 -5.85 -2.43 11.90
CA PHE A 19 -6.74 -3.42 11.33
C PHE A 19 -7.09 -4.53 12.32
N ILE A 20 -8.35 -4.94 12.36
CA ILE A 20 -8.80 -6.14 13.08
C ILE A 20 -9.57 -6.99 12.07
N ASP A 21 -9.01 -8.16 11.77
CA ASP A 21 -9.66 -9.16 10.95
C ASP A 21 -10.72 -9.90 11.78
N PRO A 22 -12.02 -9.86 11.41
CA PRO A 22 -13.03 -10.64 12.12
C PRO A 22 -12.90 -12.15 11.88
N GLN A 23 -12.14 -12.56 10.86
CA GLN A 23 -11.93 -13.95 10.48
C GLN A 23 -10.44 -14.22 10.25
N PRO A 24 -9.60 -14.09 11.29
CA PRO A 24 -8.16 -14.24 11.14
C PRO A 24 -7.82 -15.66 10.71
N ILE A 25 -6.80 -15.77 9.86
CA ILE A 25 -6.15 -17.08 9.63
C ILE A 25 -5.41 -17.49 10.90
N PRO A 26 -5.25 -18.81 11.17
CA PRO A 26 -4.54 -19.29 12.35
C PRO A 26 -3.14 -18.67 12.46
N GLY A 27 -2.82 -18.07 13.60
CA GLY A 27 -1.55 -17.37 13.85
C GLY A 27 -1.53 -15.89 13.42
N GLN A 28 -2.66 -15.33 13.01
CA GLN A 28 -2.85 -13.90 12.73
C GLN A 28 -4.00 -13.30 13.57
N GLU A 29 -4.28 -13.88 14.73
CA GLU A 29 -5.33 -13.41 15.62
C GLU A 29 -4.97 -12.05 16.24
N GLY A 30 -5.99 -11.27 16.61
CA GLY A 30 -5.82 -9.98 17.25
C GLY A 30 -5.60 -8.83 16.27
N ALA A 31 -5.34 -7.64 16.83
CA ALA A 31 -5.18 -6.44 16.05
C ALA A 31 -3.81 -6.37 15.37
N GLU A 32 -3.79 -5.78 14.18
CA GLU A 32 -2.62 -5.51 13.37
C GLU A 32 -2.42 -4.00 13.22
N ARG A 33 -1.17 -3.56 13.14
CA ARG A 33 -0.83 -2.18 12.80
C ARG A 33 0.36 -2.12 11.87
N GLY A 34 0.51 -1.04 11.14
CA GLY A 34 1.68 -0.84 10.27
C GLY A 34 1.36 0.07 9.10
N VAL A 35 1.94 -0.24 7.94
CA VAL A 35 1.79 0.55 6.72
C VAL A 35 1.27 -0.31 5.58
N ARG A 36 0.21 0.19 4.95
CA ARG A 36 -0.29 -0.32 3.68
C ARG A 36 0.26 0.53 2.54
N LEU A 37 0.76 -0.13 1.50
CA LEU A 37 1.20 0.49 0.25
C LEU A 37 0.51 -0.18 -0.93
N GLU A 38 0.00 0.61 -1.87
CA GLU A 38 -0.66 0.12 -3.06
C GLU A 38 -0.13 0.78 -4.32
N VAL A 39 0.07 -0.02 -5.37
CA VAL A 39 0.23 0.47 -6.74
C VAL A 39 -1.16 0.51 -7.36
N ARG A 40 -1.56 1.67 -7.86
CA ARG A 40 -2.91 1.96 -8.38
C ARG A 40 -2.83 2.57 -9.77
N LEU A 41 -3.93 2.49 -10.51
CA LEU A 41 -4.10 3.35 -11.68
C LEU A 41 -4.29 4.81 -11.24
N LEU A 42 -3.73 5.74 -12.01
CA LEU A 42 -3.89 7.17 -11.84
C LEU A 42 -4.51 7.74 -13.11
N ARG A 43 -5.59 8.50 -12.95
CA ARG A 43 -6.31 9.07 -14.08
C ARG A 43 -6.58 10.54 -13.87
N PRO A 44 -6.30 11.39 -14.86
CA PRO A 44 -6.73 12.76 -14.80
C PRO A 44 -8.24 12.85 -15.11
N GLY A 45 -8.98 13.55 -14.26
CA GLY A 45 -10.40 13.83 -14.47
C GLY A 45 -10.64 14.83 -15.61
N PRO A 46 -11.91 15.01 -16.02
CA PRO A 46 -12.29 16.02 -16.99
C PRO A 46 -11.94 17.42 -16.48
N LEU A 47 -11.65 18.34 -17.40
CA LEU A 47 -11.44 19.75 -17.06
C LEU A 47 -12.77 20.35 -16.58
N THR A 48 -12.82 20.85 -15.35
CA THR A 48 -14.07 21.32 -14.72
C THR A 48 -14.38 22.79 -15.01
N GLY A 49 -13.97 23.31 -16.18
CA GLY A 49 -14.15 24.71 -16.51
C GLY A 49 -13.32 25.17 -17.71
N THR A 50 -12.71 26.35 -17.58
CA THR A 50 -11.86 26.95 -18.62
C THR A 50 -10.53 26.24 -18.76
N ILE A 51 -9.75 26.59 -19.78
CA ILE A 51 -8.38 26.08 -20.01
C ILE A 51 -7.42 26.29 -18.82
N TYR A 52 -7.74 27.19 -17.89
CA TYR A 52 -6.92 27.50 -16.71
C TYR A 52 -7.40 26.78 -15.45
N ALA A 53 -8.49 26.01 -15.53
CA ALA A 53 -9.03 25.31 -14.38
C ALA A 53 -8.08 24.17 -13.94
N ALA A 54 -7.96 24.00 -12.62
CA ALA A 54 -7.40 22.77 -12.08
C ALA A 54 -8.26 21.58 -12.53
N ARG A 55 -7.63 20.41 -12.68
CA ARG A 55 -8.34 19.17 -13.00
C ARG A 55 -8.35 18.22 -11.81
N PRO A 56 -9.43 17.47 -11.57
CA PRO A 56 -9.43 16.38 -10.62
C PRO A 56 -8.35 15.36 -10.97
N ILE A 57 -7.76 14.73 -9.97
CA ILE A 57 -6.84 13.59 -10.11
C ILE A 57 -7.47 12.43 -9.37
N VAL A 58 -7.67 11.31 -10.07
CA VAL A 58 -8.29 10.11 -9.54
C VAL A 58 -7.20 9.09 -9.27
N VAL A 59 -7.06 8.71 -8.00
CA VAL A 59 -6.33 7.50 -7.60
C VAL A 59 -7.33 6.34 -7.66
N ASP A 60 -7.29 5.61 -8.77
CA ASP A 60 -8.28 4.60 -9.17
C ASP A 60 -7.93 3.21 -8.58
N ARG A 61 -8.51 2.14 -9.12
CA ARG A 61 -8.42 0.77 -8.60
C ARG A 61 -6.98 0.32 -8.33
N PRO A 62 -6.76 -0.49 -7.28
CA PRO A 62 -5.48 -1.12 -7.01
C PRO A 62 -5.12 -2.19 -8.05
N LEU A 63 -3.82 -2.28 -8.33
CA LEU A 63 -3.21 -3.31 -9.16
C LEU A 63 -2.44 -4.31 -8.29
N TRP A 64 -1.83 -3.80 -7.21
CA TRP A 64 -0.98 -4.56 -6.32
C TRP A 64 -0.92 -3.88 -4.95
N ARG A 65 -0.73 -4.66 -3.88
CA ARG A 65 -0.63 -4.16 -2.51
C ARG A 65 0.42 -4.89 -1.71
N ALA A 66 1.14 -4.16 -0.87
CA ALA A 66 1.89 -4.71 0.25
C ALA A 66 1.35 -4.17 1.57
N ASP A 67 1.24 -5.05 2.54
CA ASP A 67 0.84 -4.77 3.91
C ASP A 67 2.06 -5.05 4.78
N LEU A 68 2.76 -3.99 5.20
CA LEU A 68 3.89 -4.06 6.12
C LEU A 68 3.36 -3.91 7.55
N LEU A 69 2.79 -5.00 8.05
CA LEU A 69 2.06 -5.03 9.32
C LEU A 69 2.79 -5.86 10.38
N GLU A 70 2.47 -5.55 11.62
CA GLU A 70 2.87 -6.27 12.83
C GLU A 70 1.67 -6.49 13.74
N SER A 71 1.79 -7.44 14.66
CA SER A 71 0.87 -7.55 15.79
C SER A 71 0.85 -6.25 16.60
N ALA A 72 -0.33 -5.68 16.86
CA ALA A 72 -0.47 -4.43 17.62
C ALA A 72 -0.05 -4.58 19.09
N ASP A 73 -0.19 -5.79 19.64
CA ASP A 73 0.26 -6.17 20.99
C ASP A 73 1.72 -6.66 21.01
N GLY A 74 2.35 -6.77 19.83
CA GLY A 74 3.72 -7.23 19.66
C GLY A 74 4.79 -6.13 19.75
N PRO A 75 6.07 -6.52 19.66
CA PRO A 75 7.18 -5.56 19.59
C PRO A 75 7.05 -4.66 18.37
N ALA A 76 7.20 -3.35 18.59
CA ALA A 76 7.19 -2.37 17.51
C ALA A 76 8.40 -2.56 16.57
N GLY A 77 8.14 -2.44 15.27
CA GLY A 77 9.12 -2.65 14.20
C GLY A 77 9.35 -4.11 13.82
N SER A 78 8.55 -5.05 14.32
CA SER A 78 8.75 -6.49 14.04
C SER A 78 8.34 -6.87 12.62
N LEU A 79 7.30 -6.22 12.09
CA LEU A 79 6.70 -6.51 10.78
C LEU A 79 6.41 -8.00 10.56
N ASP A 80 6.05 -8.71 11.65
CA ASP A 80 5.82 -10.15 11.70
C ASP A 80 4.56 -10.63 10.96
N ARG A 81 3.80 -9.69 10.39
CA ARG A 81 2.61 -9.93 9.57
C ARG A 81 2.76 -9.37 8.16
N ALA A 82 3.98 -9.08 7.73
CA ALA A 82 4.23 -8.57 6.38
C ALA A 82 3.76 -9.57 5.31
N HIS A 83 2.90 -9.08 4.41
CA HIS A 83 2.39 -9.88 3.29
C HIS A 83 2.08 -8.97 2.10
N HIS A 84 1.77 -9.57 0.96
CA HIS A 84 1.34 -8.83 -0.21
C HIS A 84 0.13 -9.48 -0.89
N HIS A 85 -0.54 -8.69 -1.72
CA HIS A 85 -1.63 -9.11 -2.57
C HIS A 85 -1.23 -8.83 -4.01
N PRO A 86 -0.80 -9.87 -4.74
CA PRO A 86 -0.29 -9.70 -6.10
C PRO A 86 -1.39 -9.37 -7.10
N ARG A 87 -2.67 -9.63 -6.75
CA ARG A 87 -3.82 -9.49 -7.66
C ARG A 87 -5.03 -8.96 -6.92
N PHE A 88 -5.88 -8.28 -7.68
CA PHE A 88 -7.16 -7.74 -7.26
C PHE A 88 -8.27 -8.17 -8.22
N ASP A 89 -9.48 -8.35 -7.68
CA ASP A 89 -10.71 -8.40 -8.44
C ASP A 89 -11.47 -7.09 -8.23
N GLY A 90 -11.40 -6.19 -9.21
CA GLY A 90 -11.88 -4.82 -9.05
C GLY A 90 -11.15 -4.08 -7.92
N TRP A 91 -11.84 -3.91 -6.80
CA TRP A 91 -11.32 -3.24 -5.59
C TRP A 91 -10.93 -4.22 -4.48
N ASP A 92 -11.31 -5.49 -4.61
CA ASP A 92 -11.09 -6.50 -3.58
C ASP A 92 -9.74 -7.21 -3.78
N PRO A 93 -8.90 -7.29 -2.74
CA PRO A 93 -7.63 -8.00 -2.83
C PRO A 93 -7.86 -9.51 -2.91
N GLY A 94 -6.97 -10.21 -3.61
CA GLY A 94 -6.86 -11.66 -3.50
C GLY A 94 -6.37 -12.11 -2.11
N ALA A 95 -6.08 -13.41 -1.96
CA ALA A 95 -5.55 -13.95 -0.71
C ALA A 95 -4.23 -13.29 -0.27
N ARG A 96 -3.96 -13.29 1.05
CA ARG A 96 -2.66 -12.86 1.60
C ARG A 96 -1.56 -13.80 1.08
N VAL A 97 -0.49 -13.24 0.53
CA VAL A 97 0.70 -14.00 0.11
C VAL A 97 1.86 -13.66 1.04
N PHE A 98 2.30 -14.67 1.79
CA PHE A 98 3.49 -14.61 2.62
C PHE A 98 4.69 -15.11 1.79
N ASP A 99 5.68 -14.25 1.63
CA ASP A 99 6.91 -14.54 0.88
C ASP A 99 8.08 -14.53 1.86
N GLU A 100 8.97 -15.52 1.76
CA GLU A 100 10.10 -15.67 2.69
C GLU A 100 11.05 -14.47 2.62
N LYS A 101 11.27 -13.90 1.43
CA LYS A 101 12.12 -12.71 1.24
C LYS A 101 11.43 -11.45 1.75
N LEU A 102 10.11 -11.35 1.56
CA LEU A 102 9.31 -10.29 2.17
C LEU A 102 9.42 -10.35 3.69
N SER A 103 9.29 -11.53 4.28
CA SER A 103 9.40 -11.73 5.73
C SER A 103 10.80 -11.41 6.26
N ALA A 104 11.85 -11.76 5.51
CA ALA A 104 13.23 -11.53 5.91
C ALA A 104 13.68 -10.06 5.79
N ALA A 105 13.24 -9.35 4.75
CA ALA A 105 13.64 -7.97 4.48
C ALA A 105 12.50 -7.15 3.86
N PRO A 106 11.46 -6.77 4.64
CA PRO A 106 10.23 -6.24 4.06
C PRO A 106 10.40 -4.96 3.24
N LEU A 107 11.24 -4.03 3.72
CA LEU A 107 11.47 -2.76 3.03
C LEU A 107 12.28 -2.93 1.74
N GLU A 108 13.31 -3.77 1.76
CA GLU A 108 14.12 -4.05 0.56
C GLU A 108 13.30 -4.78 -0.49
N TRP A 109 12.46 -5.73 -0.06
CA TRP A 109 11.58 -6.49 -0.94
C TRP A 109 10.56 -5.58 -1.64
N VAL A 110 9.89 -4.68 -0.90
CA VAL A 110 8.94 -3.73 -1.50
C VAL A 110 9.65 -2.77 -2.46
N ALA A 111 10.83 -2.26 -2.09
CA ALA A 111 11.61 -1.41 -2.99
C ALA A 111 11.96 -2.14 -4.30
N GLY A 112 12.33 -3.43 -4.22
CA GLY A 112 12.58 -4.27 -5.38
C GLY A 112 11.35 -4.45 -6.28
N LYS A 113 10.16 -4.64 -5.70
CA LYS A 113 8.89 -4.72 -6.46
C LYS A 113 8.58 -3.41 -7.17
N LEU A 114 8.76 -2.26 -6.52
CA LEU A 114 8.50 -0.95 -7.12
C LEU A 114 9.50 -0.60 -8.23
N ALA A 115 10.75 -1.03 -8.12
CA ALA A 115 11.79 -0.79 -9.13
C ALA A 115 11.56 -1.55 -10.45
N ASP A 116 10.67 -2.55 -10.48
CA ASP A 116 10.33 -3.39 -11.63
C ASP A 116 8.81 -3.45 -11.87
N LEU A 117 8.25 -2.33 -12.34
CA LEU A 117 6.83 -2.20 -12.68
C LEU A 117 6.37 -3.26 -13.69
N ASP A 118 7.18 -3.58 -14.70
CA ASP A 118 6.81 -4.55 -15.73
C ASP A 118 6.60 -5.95 -15.16
N ALA A 119 7.49 -6.39 -14.25
CA ALA A 119 7.33 -7.66 -13.55
C ALA A 119 6.11 -7.64 -12.62
N LEU A 120 5.88 -6.52 -11.91
CA LEU A 120 4.73 -6.34 -11.02
C LEU A 120 3.40 -6.44 -11.80
N LEU A 121 3.28 -5.76 -12.94
CA LEU A 121 2.07 -5.82 -13.77
C LEU A 121 1.84 -7.22 -14.35
N ALA A 122 2.91 -7.90 -14.77
CA ALA A 122 2.83 -9.28 -15.26
C ALA A 122 2.33 -10.24 -14.18
N GLU A 123 2.83 -10.12 -12.94
CA GLU A 123 2.38 -10.91 -11.78
C GLU A 123 0.90 -10.65 -11.45
N ALA A 124 0.51 -9.37 -11.53
CA ALA A 124 -0.86 -8.89 -11.35
C ALA A 124 -1.82 -9.29 -12.48
N LYS A 125 -1.30 -9.85 -13.59
CA LYS A 125 -2.05 -10.13 -14.82
C LYS A 125 -2.72 -8.89 -15.41
N VAL A 126 -2.04 -7.74 -15.29
CA VAL A 126 -2.46 -6.47 -15.86
C VAL A 126 -1.72 -6.24 -17.18
N GLY A 127 -2.43 -5.78 -18.20
CA GLY A 127 -1.85 -5.45 -19.50
C GLY A 127 -0.83 -4.31 -19.37
N ARG A 128 0.29 -4.39 -20.09
CA ARG A 128 1.33 -3.34 -20.06
C ARG A 128 0.82 -1.99 -20.57
N ASP A 129 -0.23 -2.00 -21.39
CA ASP A 129 -0.89 -0.83 -21.94
C ASP A 129 -1.67 0.01 -20.91
N GLU A 130 -1.93 -0.54 -19.73
CA GLU A 130 -2.50 0.21 -18.60
C GLU A 130 -1.48 1.20 -18.00
N ALA A 131 -0.18 0.96 -18.17
CA ALA A 131 0.88 1.90 -17.81
C ALA A 131 1.23 2.84 -18.98
N GLY A 132 1.64 4.05 -18.66
CA GLY A 132 2.21 5.01 -19.60
C GLY A 132 3.64 4.62 -19.97
N PRO A 133 4.15 5.09 -21.14
CA PRO A 133 5.49 4.76 -21.63
C PRO A 133 6.63 5.14 -20.68
N HIS A 134 6.43 6.10 -19.77
CA HIS A 134 7.45 6.57 -18.83
C HIS A 134 7.28 6.03 -17.40
N ASP A 135 6.12 5.44 -17.07
CA ASP A 135 5.76 5.07 -15.69
C ASP A 135 6.80 4.14 -15.05
N ALA A 136 7.31 3.15 -15.78
CA ALA A 136 8.29 2.21 -15.25
C ALA A 136 9.62 2.89 -14.89
N ALA A 137 10.08 3.85 -15.70
CA ALA A 137 11.32 4.57 -15.44
C ALA A 137 11.15 5.59 -14.31
N GLU A 138 10.03 6.33 -14.31
CA GLU A 138 9.74 7.33 -13.29
C GLU A 138 9.50 6.69 -11.91
N LEU A 139 8.74 5.58 -11.84
CA LEU A 139 8.53 4.84 -10.60
C LEU A 139 9.86 4.32 -10.03
N ARG A 140 10.72 3.74 -10.88
CA ARG A 140 12.04 3.27 -10.45
C ARG A 140 12.87 4.42 -9.88
N ASN A 141 12.88 5.57 -10.52
CA ASN A 141 13.62 6.75 -10.06
C ASN A 141 13.05 7.32 -8.76
N ALA A 142 11.73 7.29 -8.57
CA ALA A 142 11.04 7.79 -7.39
C ALA A 142 11.01 6.79 -6.22
N THR A 143 11.40 5.53 -6.43
CA THR A 143 11.38 4.48 -5.41
C THR A 143 12.09 4.90 -4.11
N PRO A 144 13.28 5.54 -4.12
CA PRO A 144 13.91 6.02 -2.88
C PRO A 144 13.03 6.97 -2.05
N ASP A 145 12.31 7.89 -2.71
CA ASP A 145 11.44 8.88 -2.07
C ASP A 145 10.17 8.22 -1.53
N ILE A 146 9.58 7.30 -2.29
CA ILE A 146 8.45 6.47 -1.83
C ILE A 146 8.84 5.70 -0.57
N MET A 147 10.00 5.04 -0.58
CA MET A 147 10.47 4.27 0.57
C MET A 147 10.84 5.17 1.76
N ALA A 148 11.25 6.42 1.53
CA ALA A 148 11.43 7.39 2.61
C ALA A 148 10.10 7.75 3.28
N ALA A 149 9.03 7.92 2.51
CA ALA A 149 7.69 8.14 3.05
C ALA A 149 7.17 6.90 3.83
N VAL A 150 7.40 5.69 3.30
CA VAL A 150 7.05 4.44 4.01
C VAL A 150 7.78 4.32 5.34
N ARG A 151 9.10 4.58 5.36
CA ARG A 151 9.89 4.58 6.62
C ARG A 151 9.35 5.59 7.62
N LYS A 152 9.02 6.80 7.17
CA LYS A 152 8.43 7.83 8.03
C LYS A 152 7.09 7.40 8.63
N LEU A 153 6.24 6.74 7.84
CA LEU A 153 4.98 6.19 8.36
C LEU A 153 5.25 5.10 9.40
N LEU A 154 6.15 4.15 9.11
CA LEU A 154 6.53 3.08 10.05
C LEU A 154 7.13 3.63 11.34
N ASP A 155 7.99 4.65 11.27
CA ASP A 155 8.54 5.33 12.45
C ASP A 155 7.42 5.95 13.30
N GLY A 156 6.41 6.55 12.67
CA GLY A 156 5.23 7.08 13.35
C GLY A 156 4.38 6.00 14.00
N VAL A 157 4.22 4.84 13.35
CA VAL A 157 3.54 3.68 13.94
C VAL A 157 4.32 3.15 15.15
N ALA A 158 5.63 2.98 15.03
CA ALA A 158 6.49 2.48 16.10
C ALA A 158 6.49 3.40 17.34
N LYS A 159 6.32 4.71 17.14
CA LYS A 159 6.17 5.70 18.22
C LYS A 159 4.75 5.79 18.80
N GLY A 160 3.78 5.06 18.24
CA GLY A 160 2.36 5.17 18.62
C GLY A 160 1.70 6.48 18.18
N GLU A 161 2.29 7.19 17.23
CA GLU A 161 1.76 8.43 16.66
C GLU A 161 0.72 8.17 15.56
N LEU A 162 0.88 7.05 14.85
CA LEU A 162 0.04 6.60 13.74
C LEU A 162 -0.51 5.19 13.97
N ALA A 163 -1.42 4.73 13.11
CA ALA A 163 -2.10 3.42 13.20
C ALA A 163 -2.71 3.19 14.60
N ARG A 164 -3.36 4.20 15.14
CA ARG A 164 -3.97 4.14 16.47
C ARG A 164 -5.28 3.34 16.42
N PRO A 165 -5.58 2.57 17.48
CA PRO A 165 -6.89 1.96 17.61
C PRO A 165 -7.98 3.05 17.60
N PRO A 166 -9.15 2.78 17.02
CA PRO A 166 -10.31 3.66 17.14
C PRO A 166 -10.76 3.75 18.61
N ALA A 167 -11.41 4.85 18.98
CA ALA A 167 -11.96 5.01 20.33
C ALA A 167 -13.17 4.08 20.52
N GLY A 168 -13.16 3.27 21.60
CA GLY A 168 -14.25 2.35 21.97
C GLY A 168 -13.72 1.05 22.58
N GLU A 169 -14.57 0.32 23.31
CA GLU A 169 -14.21 -0.98 23.90
C GLU A 169 -14.65 -2.15 22.99
N ASN A 170 -13.81 -3.20 22.92
CA ASN A 170 -14.08 -4.52 22.34
C ASN A 170 -14.61 -4.53 20.90
N LEU A 171 -13.77 -4.10 19.95
CA LEU A 171 -14.08 -4.23 18.52
C LEU A 171 -13.75 -5.63 18.00
N THR A 172 -14.71 -6.24 17.30
CA THR A 172 -14.53 -7.51 16.57
C THR A 172 -14.03 -7.30 15.15
N SER A 173 -14.06 -6.07 14.63
CA SER A 173 -13.53 -5.68 13.33
C SER A 173 -13.22 -4.19 13.30
N ALA A 174 -12.14 -3.81 12.63
CA ALA A 174 -11.76 -2.43 12.42
C ALA A 174 -10.88 -2.28 11.17
N ARG A 175 -11.05 -1.17 10.46
CA ARG A 175 -10.08 -0.67 9.47
C ARG A 175 -9.98 0.84 9.64
N VAL A 176 -8.88 1.29 10.24
CA VAL A 176 -8.60 2.71 10.45
C VAL A 176 -7.40 3.09 9.60
N SER A 177 -7.67 3.67 8.44
CA SER A 177 -6.68 4.11 7.46
C SER A 177 -7.33 4.92 6.35
N TRP A 178 -6.52 5.55 5.50
CA TRP A 178 -6.96 5.97 4.18
C TRP A 178 -7.12 4.81 3.19
N LEU A 179 -6.51 3.65 3.45
CA LEU A 179 -6.41 2.48 2.57
C LEU A 179 -7.04 1.20 3.16
#